data_AF-A0A965Q5W2-F1
#
_entry.id   AF-A0A965Q5W2-F1
#
_cell.length_a   1.000
_cell.length_b   1.000
_cell.length_c   1.000
_cell.angle_alpha   90.00
_cell.angle_beta   90.00
_cell.angle_gamma   90.00
#
_symmetry.space_group_name_H-M   'P 1'
#
loop_
_entity.id
_entity.type
_entity.pdbx_description
1 polymer ?
#
loop_
_entity_poly.entity_id
_entity_poly.type
_entity_poly.pdbx_seq_one_letter_code
_entity_poly.pdbx_strand_id
1 'polypeptide(L)'
;MTITIGMLQILADKYGFDINEAREAIGLSCGKRGRPTKSSTSPEPKRTDPKPAKESTKPRSKSGYHLYMASVKERVANELKSNLKGGEKITGRQVISEVGKRWRNLPEETRNMWNSKS
;
A
#
# COMPACT_ATOMS: atom_id res chain seq x y z
N MET A 1 21.49 15.82 -16.81
CA MET A 1 20.76 16.06 -15.54
C MET A 1 19.27 16.15 -15.87
N THR A 2 18.40 15.48 -15.13
CA THR A 2 16.93 15.53 -15.35
C THR A 2 16.29 16.46 -14.32
N ILE A 3 15.45 17.38 -14.77
CA ILE A 3 14.71 18.29 -13.88
C ILE A 3 13.59 17.49 -13.20
N THR A 4 13.60 17.46 -11.87
CA THR A 4 12.56 16.78 -11.08
C THR A 4 11.35 17.70 -10.86
N ILE A 5 10.21 17.12 -10.50
CA ILE A 5 8.98 17.88 -10.21
C ILE A 5 9.20 18.91 -9.09
N GLY A 6 9.95 18.54 -8.05
CA GLY A 6 10.26 19.46 -6.95
C GLY A 6 11.10 20.67 -7.40
N MET A 7 12.02 20.47 -8.34
CA MET A 7 12.81 21.57 -8.91
C MET A 7 11.95 22.51 -9.77
N LEU A 8 11.01 21.97 -10.54
CA LEU A 8 10.03 22.75 -11.31
C LEU A 8 9.12 23.58 -10.41
N GLN A 9 8.71 23.04 -9.26
CA GLN A 9 7.87 23.78 -8.30
C GLN A 9 8.63 24.95 -7.67
N ILE A 10 9.88 24.76 -7.26
CA ILE A 10 10.72 25.85 -6.73
C ILE A 10 10.89 26.97 -7.76
N LEU A 11 11.03 26.61 -9.04
CA LEU A 11 11.12 27.60 -10.12
C LEU A 11 9.76 28.28 -10.37
N ALA A 12 8.66 27.55 -10.33
CA ALA A 12 7.31 28.10 -10.46
C ALA A 12 7.01 29.13 -9.37
N ASP A 13 7.36 28.85 -8.11
CA ASP A 13 7.17 29.78 -6.99
C ASP A 13 8.03 31.05 -7.14
N LYS A 14 9.23 30.93 -7.72
CA LYS A 14 10.16 32.06 -7.90
C LYS A 14 9.79 32.96 -9.08
N TYR A 15 9.33 32.37 -10.17
CA TYR A 15 9.13 33.08 -11.45
C TYR A 15 7.64 33.21 -11.84
N GLY A 16 6.73 32.62 -11.05
CA GLY A 16 5.29 32.78 -11.21
C GLY A 16 4.70 32.11 -12.46
N PHE A 17 5.26 30.99 -12.91
CA PHE A 17 4.74 30.26 -14.08
C PHE A 17 3.98 28.99 -13.71
N ASP A 18 3.08 28.53 -14.59
CA ASP A 18 2.32 27.30 -14.38
C ASP A 18 3.18 26.05 -14.56
N ILE A 19 3.12 25.13 -13.59
CA ILE A 19 3.93 23.91 -13.57
C ILE A 19 3.57 22.99 -14.75
N ASN A 20 2.30 22.93 -15.16
CA ASN A 20 1.88 22.06 -16.26
C ASN A 20 2.32 22.64 -17.60
N GLU A 21 2.21 23.95 -17.79
CA GLU A 21 2.70 24.64 -18.98
C GLU A 21 4.22 24.48 -19.15
N ALA A 22 5.00 24.69 -18.09
CA ALA A 22 6.45 24.48 -18.12
C ALA A 22 6.84 23.02 -18.42
N ARG A 23 6.03 22.06 -17.99
CA ARG A 23 6.25 20.64 -18.30
C ARG A 23 5.99 20.34 -19.76
N GLU A 24 4.94 20.91 -20.35
CA GLU A 24 4.67 20.78 -21.78
C GLU A 24 5.77 21.44 -22.62
N ALA A 25 6.23 22.63 -22.21
CA ALA A 25 7.31 23.36 -22.88
C ALA A 25 8.63 22.58 -22.91
N ILE A 26 8.92 21.78 -21.86
CA ILE A 26 10.14 20.97 -21.76
C ILE A 26 9.90 19.53 -22.29
N GLY A 27 8.72 19.22 -22.84
CA GLY A 27 8.38 17.89 -23.36
C GLY A 27 8.24 16.81 -22.27
N LEU A 28 8.16 17.21 -21.00
CA LEU A 28 7.91 16.34 -19.86
C LEU A 28 6.41 16.06 -19.77
N SER A 29 5.88 15.29 -20.73
CA SER A 29 4.47 14.91 -20.74
C SER A 29 4.02 14.45 -19.36
N CYS A 30 2.90 14.98 -18.89
CA CYS A 30 2.28 14.54 -17.65
C CYS A 30 1.85 13.10 -17.86
N GLY A 31 2.75 12.16 -17.59
CA GLY A 31 2.48 10.74 -17.68
C GLY A 31 1.26 10.48 -16.82
N LYS A 32 0.12 10.24 -17.48
CA LYS A 32 -1.08 9.77 -16.83
C LYS A 32 -0.66 8.52 -16.06
N ARG A 33 -0.35 8.66 -14.77
CA ARG A 33 -0.41 7.56 -13.80
C ARG A 33 -1.90 7.26 -13.56
N GLY A 34 -2.61 7.02 -14.66
CA GLY A 34 -3.96 6.53 -14.69
C GLY A 34 -3.85 5.02 -14.64
N ARG A 35 -4.31 4.45 -13.52
CA ARG A 35 -4.87 3.09 -13.51
C ARG A 35 -5.78 2.97 -14.74
N PRO A 36 -5.67 1.94 -15.59
CA PRO A 36 -6.51 1.86 -16.78
C PRO A 36 -7.98 1.86 -16.35
N THR A 37 -8.69 2.92 -16.71
CA THR A 37 -10.14 2.99 -16.63
C THR A 37 -10.69 2.02 -17.66
N LYS A 38 -11.36 0.97 -17.18
CA LYS A 38 -12.00 -0.06 -17.99
C LYS A 38 -13.15 0.62 -18.77
N SER A 39 -12.88 1.05 -19.99
CA SER A 39 -13.88 1.61 -20.89
C SER A 39 -14.80 0.48 -21.38
N SER A 40 -16.06 0.58 -20.99
CA SER A 40 -17.19 -0.19 -21.49
C SER A 40 -17.46 0.14 -22.96
N THR A 41 -17.19 -0.79 -23.87
CA THR A 41 -17.89 -0.94 -25.16
C THR A 41 -17.74 -2.39 -25.62
N SER A 42 -18.86 -3.02 -25.94
CA SER A 42 -19.03 -4.38 -26.49
C SER A 42 -19.46 -4.25 -27.97
N PRO A 43 -19.45 -5.27 -28.85
CA PRO A 43 -18.57 -6.45 -28.99
C PRO A 43 -18.04 -6.61 -30.45
N GLU A 44 -16.78 -7.04 -30.64
CA GLU A 44 -16.40 -7.74 -31.88
C GLU A 44 -15.21 -8.70 -31.62
N PRO A 45 -15.24 -9.95 -32.13
CA PRO A 45 -14.42 -11.04 -31.60
C PRO A 45 -13.04 -11.07 -32.25
N LYS A 46 -12.07 -10.41 -31.62
CA LYS A 46 -10.65 -10.65 -31.93
C LYS A 46 -10.08 -11.69 -30.97
N ARG A 47 -10.00 -12.91 -31.51
CA ARG A 47 -9.08 -14.02 -31.18
C ARG A 47 -8.28 -13.77 -29.90
N THR A 48 -8.75 -14.34 -28.79
CA THR A 48 -7.96 -14.49 -27.58
C THR A 48 -6.95 -15.60 -27.81
N ASP A 49 -5.71 -15.22 -28.11
CA ASP A 49 -4.57 -16.06 -27.75
C ASP A 49 -4.68 -16.35 -26.24
N PRO A 50 -4.63 -17.62 -25.80
CA PRO A 50 -4.69 -17.94 -24.38
C PRO A 50 -3.45 -17.34 -23.70
N LYS A 51 -3.69 -16.33 -22.89
CA LYS A 51 -2.75 -15.82 -21.88
C LYS A 51 -2.19 -17.03 -21.12
N PRO A 52 -0.86 -17.23 -21.05
CA PRO A 52 -0.32 -18.35 -20.30
C PRO A 52 -0.81 -18.23 -18.85
N ALA A 53 -1.54 -19.25 -18.41
CA ALA A 53 -1.93 -19.39 -17.03
C ALA A 53 -0.66 -19.27 -16.20
N LYS A 54 -0.59 -18.25 -15.34
CA LYS A 54 0.49 -18.15 -14.36
C LYS A 54 0.38 -19.39 -13.50
N GLU A 55 1.32 -20.29 -13.74
CA GLU A 55 1.66 -21.44 -12.94
C GLU A 55 1.48 -21.08 -11.46
N SER A 56 0.61 -21.83 -10.79
CA SER A 56 0.21 -21.64 -9.41
C SER A 56 1.44 -21.73 -8.51
N THR A 57 2.05 -20.58 -8.25
CA THR A 57 3.06 -20.45 -7.22
C THR A 57 2.39 -20.79 -5.89
N LYS A 58 2.91 -21.83 -5.23
CA LYS A 58 2.41 -22.32 -3.94
C LYS A 58 2.15 -21.13 -2.99
N PRO A 59 1.03 -21.13 -2.24
CA PRO A 59 0.77 -20.08 -1.27
C PRO A 59 1.96 -20.00 -0.31
N ARG A 60 2.57 -18.81 -0.20
CA ARG A 60 3.68 -18.57 0.72
C ARG A 60 3.24 -18.94 2.14
N SER A 61 4.08 -19.69 2.84
CA SER A 61 3.87 -20.02 4.25
C SER A 61 3.65 -18.75 5.06
N LYS A 62 2.69 -18.79 5.99
CA LYS A 62 2.33 -17.64 6.81
C LYS A 62 3.46 -17.34 7.79
N SER A 63 4.30 -16.35 7.45
CA SER A 63 5.39 -15.84 8.31
C SER A 63 4.96 -15.70 9.78
N GLY A 64 5.89 -15.89 10.72
CA GLY A 64 5.64 -15.85 12.16
C GLY A 64 4.89 -14.61 12.65
N TYR A 65 5.11 -13.47 12.00
CA TYR A 65 4.34 -12.26 12.25
C TYR A 65 2.83 -12.43 12.01
N HIS A 66 2.41 -13.18 10.99
CA HIS A 66 1.00 -13.44 10.72
C HIS A 66 0.36 -14.33 11.79
N LEU A 67 1.11 -15.30 12.33
CA LEU A 67 0.67 -16.15 13.44
C LEU A 67 0.55 -15.36 14.74
N TYR A 68 1.53 -14.50 15.02
CA TYR A 68 1.50 -13.56 16.14
C TYR A 68 0.32 -12.59 16.02
N MET A 69 0.15 -11.98 14.84
CA MET A 69 -0.96 -11.07 14.58
C MET A 69 -2.31 -11.77 14.76
N ALA A 70 -2.47 -13.02 14.33
CA ALA A 70 -3.71 -13.76 14.51
C ALA A 70 -4.08 -13.95 15.99
N SER A 71 -3.10 -14.20 16.87
CA SER A 71 -3.34 -14.41 18.31
C SER A 71 -3.48 -13.11 19.10
N VAL A 72 -2.76 -12.06 18.71
CA VAL A 72 -2.70 -10.80 19.46
C VAL A 72 -3.72 -9.77 18.97
N LYS A 73 -4.15 -9.81 17.70
CA LYS A 73 -5.11 -8.84 17.15
C LYS A 73 -6.42 -8.77 17.96
N GLU A 74 -6.90 -9.89 18.49
CA GLU A 74 -8.16 -9.94 19.23
C GLU A 74 -8.01 -9.30 20.60
N ARG A 75 -6.89 -9.56 21.28
CA ARG A 75 -6.55 -8.89 22.55
C ARG A 75 -6.38 -7.38 22.35
N VAL A 76 -5.63 -6.97 21.33
CA VAL A 76 -5.41 -5.55 21.01
C VAL A 76 -6.72 -4.87 20.59
N ALA A 77 -7.56 -5.54 19.80
CA ALA A 77 -8.87 -5.00 19.42
C ALA A 77 -9.77 -4.82 20.64
N ASN A 78 -9.77 -5.76 21.59
CA ASN A 78 -10.54 -5.65 22.82
C ASN A 78 -10.00 -4.55 23.74
N GLU A 79 -8.68 -4.46 23.94
CA GLU A 79 -8.06 -3.38 24.70
C GLU A 79 -8.36 -2.01 24.09
N LEU A 80 -8.25 -1.86 22.77
CA LEU A 80 -8.60 -0.62 22.09
C LEU A 80 -10.09 -0.31 22.25
N LYS A 81 -10.98 -1.31 22.13
CA LYS A 81 -12.43 -1.14 22.33
C LYS A 81 -12.76 -0.71 23.76
N SER A 82 -12.07 -1.26 24.76
CA SER A 82 -12.28 -0.92 26.17
C SER A 82 -11.71 0.45 26.54
N ASN A 83 -10.60 0.87 25.93
CA ASN A 83 -10.03 2.21 26.15
C ASN A 83 -10.83 3.31 25.46
N LEU A 84 -11.59 3.00 24.39
CA LEU A 84 -12.48 3.96 23.76
C LEU A 84 -13.80 4.10 24.53
N LYS A 85 -13.78 5.00 25.53
CA LYS A 85 -14.97 5.56 26.17
C LYS A 85 -15.66 6.55 25.22
N GLY A 86 -16.40 6.07 24.23
CA GLY A 86 -17.36 6.91 23.51
C GLY A 86 -17.33 6.74 22.00
N GLY A 87 -18.12 5.81 21.48
CA GLY A 87 -18.73 5.85 20.14
C GLY A 87 -17.80 5.78 18.91
N GLU A 88 -16.49 5.94 19.05
CA GLU A 88 -15.56 5.90 17.93
C GLU A 88 -15.36 4.45 17.48
N LYS A 89 -15.64 4.19 16.19
CA LYS A 89 -15.41 2.89 15.58
C LYS A 89 -13.91 2.70 15.36
N ILE A 90 -13.31 1.77 16.10
CA ILE A 90 -11.93 1.35 15.84
C ILE A 90 -11.84 0.78 14.44
N THR A 91 -10.99 1.41 13.64
CA THR A 91 -10.67 0.89 12.32
C THR A 91 -9.72 -0.29 12.48
N GLY A 92 -9.91 -1.37 11.71
CA GLY A 92 -8.98 -2.50 11.69
C GLY A 92 -7.53 -2.06 11.39
N ARG A 93 -7.36 -0.93 10.71
CA ARG A 93 -6.07 -0.28 10.46
C ARG A 93 -5.37 0.18 11.74
N GLN A 94 -6.10 0.74 12.70
CA GLN A 94 -5.53 1.12 14.00
C GLN A 94 -5.10 -0.12 14.79
N VAL A 95 -5.91 -1.17 14.81
CA VAL A 95 -5.56 -2.45 15.45
C VAL A 95 -4.27 -3.01 14.86
N ILE A 96 -4.16 -3.08 13.53
CA ILE A 96 -2.97 -3.60 12.85
C ILE A 96 -1.75 -2.70 13.12
N SER A 97 -1.94 -1.38 13.16
CA SER A 97 -0.86 -0.43 13.47
C SER A 97 -0.30 -0.66 14.88
N GLU A 98 -1.18 -0.82 15.88
CA GLU A 98 -0.79 -1.11 17.27
C GLU A 98 -0.13 -2.49 17.42
N VAL A 99 -0.67 -3.52 16.76
CA VAL A 99 -0.03 -4.85 16.72
C VAL A 99 1.37 -4.78 16.13
N GLY A 100 1.56 -3.99 15.06
CA GLY A 100 2.86 -3.77 14.44
C GLY A 100 3.87 -3.06 15.36
N LYS A 101 3.43 -2.07 16.14
CA LYS A 101 4.26 -1.42 17.17
C LYS A 101 4.67 -2.42 18.25
N ARG A 102 3.73 -3.22 18.74
CA ARG A 102 4.02 -4.27 19.74
C ARG A 102 5.00 -5.30 19.21
N TRP A 103 4.86 -5.73 17.96
CA TRP A 103 5.80 -6.66 17.31
C TRP A 103 7.23 -6.10 17.22
N ARG A 104 7.39 -4.82 16.91
CA ARG A 104 8.73 -4.19 16.89
C ARG A 104 9.35 -4.06 18.27
N ASN A 105 8.52 -3.83 19.30
CA ASN A 105 8.96 -3.74 20.69
C ASN A 105 9.16 -5.11 21.36
N LEU A 106 8.74 -6.21 20.72
CA LEU A 106 8.98 -7.55 21.26
C LEU A 106 10.47 -7.91 21.18
N PRO A 107 11.00 -8.65 22.19
CA PRO A 107 12.33 -9.21 22.15
C PRO A 107 12.52 -10.05 20.89
N GLU A 108 13.74 -10.03 20.36
CA GLU A 108 14.09 -10.78 19.17
C GLU A 108 13.90 -12.30 19.37
N GLU A 109 14.12 -12.79 20.58
CA GLU A 109 13.81 -14.17 21.00
C GLU A 109 12.35 -14.54 20.77
N THR A 110 11.43 -13.68 21.19
CA THR A 110 9.99 -13.93 21.02
C THR A 110 9.61 -13.87 19.55
N ARG A 111 10.14 -12.91 18.80
CA ARG A 111 9.94 -12.84 17.34
C ARG A 111 10.46 -14.10 16.64
N ASN A 112 11.60 -14.63 17.09
CA ASN A 112 12.19 -15.83 16.52
C ASN A 112 11.34 -17.07 16.83
N MET A 113 10.82 -17.23 18.05
CA MET A 113 9.87 -18.31 18.38
C MET A 113 8.65 -18.33 17.46
N TRP A 114 8.09 -17.14 17.16
CA TRP A 114 6.97 -17.04 16.22
C TRP A 114 7.38 -17.35 14.78
N ASN A 115 8.59 -16.96 14.37
CA ASN A 115 9.14 -17.28 13.05
C ASN A 115 9.45 -18.78 12.91
N SER A 116 9.92 -19.45 13.95
CA SER A 116 10.12 -20.90 13.98
C SER A 116 8.81 -21.70 13.96
N LYS A 117 7.70 -21.07 14.35
CA LYS A 117 6.35 -21.66 14.32
C LYS A 117 5.66 -21.53 12.95
N SER A 118 6.26 -20.75 12.03
CA SER A 118 5.80 -20.52 10.65
C SER A 118 6.41 -21.50 9.67
#